data_AF-A0AAD1S855-F1
#
_entry.id   AF-A0AAD1S855-F1
#
_cell.length_a   1.000
_cell.length_b   1.000
_cell.length_c   1.000
_cell.angle_alpha   90.00
_cell.angle_beta   90.00
_cell.angle_gamma   90.00
#
_symmetry.space_group_name_H-M   'P 1'
#
loop_
_entity.id
_entity.type
_entity.pdbx_description
1 polymer ?
#
loop_
_entity_poly.entity_id
_entity_poly.type
_entity_poly.pdbx_seq_one_letter_code
_entity_poly.pdbx_strand_id
1 'polypeptide(L)'
;MNSFPQDNISAQTSRYGADIAYLAGEFKLRFQDFAAIKKEISLFSSPFSVDPNDAPDQLQLELIELHCDSELRSRHQQLSLVNFYRQLDKSRFQEFRTLAKKLLSLFGSTYLCEKTK
;
A
#
# COMPACT_ATOMS: atom_id res chain seq x y z
N MET A 1 -47.40 -1.74 -19.54
CA MET A 1 -45.93 -1.85 -19.65
C MET A 1 -45.40 -0.45 -19.91
N ASN A 2 -44.91 0.24 -18.89
CA ASN A 2 -44.31 1.56 -19.08
C ASN A 2 -42.82 1.34 -19.31
N SER A 3 -42.36 1.49 -20.55
CA SER A 3 -40.93 1.45 -20.87
C SER A 3 -40.23 2.63 -20.20
N PHE A 4 -39.10 2.36 -19.55
CA PHE A 4 -38.20 3.42 -19.08
C PHE A 4 -37.77 4.29 -20.28
N PRO A 5 -37.71 5.63 -20.15
CA PRO A 5 -37.31 6.50 -21.26
C PRO A 5 -35.85 6.20 -21.64
N GLN A 6 -35.63 5.54 -22.77
CA GLN A 6 -34.31 5.15 -23.27
C GLN A 6 -33.41 6.35 -23.58
N ASP A 7 -33.99 7.51 -23.89
CA ASP A 7 -33.27 8.76 -24.18
C ASP A 7 -32.48 9.31 -22.98
N ASN A 8 -32.86 8.94 -21.75
CA ASN A 8 -32.19 9.40 -20.53
C ASN A 8 -31.00 8.49 -20.14
N ILE A 9 -31.04 7.21 -20.49
CA ILE A 9 -30.01 6.24 -20.06
C ILE A 9 -28.68 6.51 -20.75
N SER A 10 -28.69 6.80 -22.06
CA SER A 10 -27.47 7.09 -22.82
C SER A 10 -26.76 8.35 -22.33
N ALA A 11 -27.51 9.46 -22.16
CA ALA A 11 -26.99 10.72 -21.64
C ALA A 11 -26.45 10.56 -20.21
N GLN A 12 -27.16 9.82 -19.35
CA GLN A 12 -26.75 9.57 -17.99
C GLN A 12 -25.50 8.68 -17.91
N THR A 13 -25.39 7.68 -18.80
CA THR A 13 -24.20 6.80 -18.90
C THR A 13 -22.99 7.59 -19.35
N SER A 14 -23.14 8.44 -20.36
CA SER A 14 -22.07 9.33 -20.83
C SER A 14 -21.59 10.28 -19.73
N ARG A 15 -22.53 10.89 -18.99
CA ARG A 15 -22.21 11.75 -17.85
C ARG A 15 -21.44 11.01 -16.75
N TYR A 16 -21.91 9.84 -16.31
CA TYR A 16 -21.21 9.07 -15.29
C TYR A 16 -19.82 8.60 -15.75
N GLY A 17 -19.68 8.26 -17.04
CA GLY A 17 -18.36 7.96 -17.63
C GLY A 17 -17.40 9.14 -17.52
N ALA A 18 -17.87 10.35 -17.80
CA ALA A 18 -17.09 11.58 -17.66
C ALA A 18 -16.73 11.87 -16.19
N ASP A 19 -17.70 11.75 -15.28
CA ASP A 19 -17.47 11.96 -13.84
C ASP A 19 -16.45 10.95 -13.28
N ILE A 20 -16.54 9.67 -13.66
CA ILE A 20 -15.57 8.63 -13.26
C ILE A 20 -14.18 8.94 -13.80
N ALA A 21 -14.06 9.35 -15.07
CA ALA A 21 -12.78 9.70 -15.67
C ALA A 21 -12.14 10.91 -14.97
N TYR A 22 -12.94 11.92 -14.64
CA TYR A 22 -12.51 13.09 -13.87
C TYR A 22 -12.00 12.68 -12.48
N LEU A 23 -12.79 11.89 -11.74
CA LEU A 23 -12.40 11.40 -10.42
C LEU A 23 -11.13 10.55 -10.45
N ALA A 24 -10.94 9.73 -11.49
CA ALA A 24 -9.71 8.96 -11.68
C ALA A 24 -8.49 9.87 -11.91
N GLY A 25 -8.67 10.99 -12.64
CA GLY A 25 -7.65 12.02 -12.83
C GLY A 25 -7.25 12.69 -11.51
N GLU A 26 -8.23 13.16 -10.75
CA GLU A 26 -8.03 13.78 -9.43
C GLU A 26 -7.36 12.82 -8.45
N PHE A 27 -7.75 11.54 -8.47
CA PHE A 27 -7.11 10.51 -7.66
C PHE A 27 -5.64 10.37 -8.03
N LYS A 28 -5.32 10.24 -9.32
CA LYS A 28 -3.93 10.11 -9.79
C LYS A 28 -3.08 11.33 -9.39
N LEU A 29 -3.63 12.54 -9.52
CA LEU A 29 -2.96 13.77 -9.12
C LEU A 29 -2.69 13.80 -7.61
N ARG A 30 -3.70 13.49 -6.79
CA ARG A 30 -3.60 13.48 -5.33
C ARG A 30 -2.57 12.47 -4.81
N PHE A 31 -2.41 11.34 -5.49
CA PHE A 31 -1.49 10.27 -5.11
C PHE A 31 -0.22 10.22 -5.97
N GLN A 32 0.10 11.28 -6.73
CA GLN A 32 1.26 11.27 -7.63
C GLN A 32 2.59 11.05 -6.87
N ASP A 33 2.69 11.55 -5.64
CA ASP A 33 3.89 11.45 -4.82
C ASP A 33 4.18 10.01 -4.35
N PHE A 34 3.19 9.12 -4.41
CA PHE A 34 3.38 7.70 -4.10
C PHE A 34 4.33 7.02 -5.09
N ALA A 35 4.53 7.59 -6.28
CA ALA A 35 5.54 7.11 -7.22
C ALA A 35 6.95 7.13 -6.60
N ALA A 36 7.27 8.14 -5.79
CA ALA A 36 8.57 8.27 -5.15
C ALA A 36 8.84 7.17 -4.10
N ILE A 37 7.79 6.72 -3.41
CA ILE A 37 7.87 5.69 -2.35
C ILE A 37 7.39 4.32 -2.81
N LYS A 38 7.12 4.11 -4.11
CA LYS A 38 6.57 2.86 -4.63
C LYS A 38 7.45 1.65 -4.32
N LYS A 39 8.77 1.81 -4.40
CA LYS A 39 9.73 0.75 -4.06
C LYS A 39 9.66 0.39 -2.57
N GLU A 40 9.60 1.39 -1.69
CA GLU A 40 9.43 1.21 -0.25
C GLU A 40 8.11 0.49 0.08
N ILE A 41 7.01 0.87 -0.59
CA ILE A 41 5.71 0.21 -0.43
C ILE A 41 5.78 -1.26 -0.85
N SER A 42 6.38 -1.56 -2.00
CA SER A 42 6.55 -2.93 -2.48
C SER A 42 7.37 -3.78 -1.52
N LEU A 43 8.46 -3.21 -1.00
CA LEU A 43 9.32 -3.87 -0.03
C LEU A 43 8.59 -4.13 1.29
N PHE A 44 7.74 -3.20 1.71
CA PHE A 44 6.93 -3.34 2.91
C PHE A 44 5.79 -4.36 2.76
N SER A 45 5.09 -4.36 1.62
CA SER A 45 3.93 -5.24 1.41
C SER A 45 4.32 -6.66 1.04
N SER A 46 5.46 -6.85 0.39
CA SER A 46 5.87 -8.15 -0.16
C SER A 46 7.39 -8.35 -0.09
N PRO A 47 8.01 -8.25 1.10
CA PRO A 47 9.46 -8.29 1.25
C PRO A 47 10.07 -9.59 0.67
N PHE A 48 9.37 -10.72 0.83
CA PHE A 48 9.80 -12.04 0.35
C PHE A 48 9.79 -12.23 -1.16
N SER A 49 9.29 -11.26 -1.92
CA SER A 49 9.19 -11.27 -3.38
C SER A 49 10.13 -10.26 -4.05
N VAL A 50 10.83 -9.43 -3.27
CA VAL A 50 11.78 -8.43 -3.76
C VAL A 50 13.17 -9.04 -3.86
N ASP A 51 13.84 -8.83 -4.99
CA ASP A 51 15.26 -9.19 -5.14
C ASP A 51 16.10 -8.30 -4.20
N PRO A 52 16.95 -8.88 -3.32
CA PRO A 52 17.84 -8.10 -2.47
C PRO A 52 18.74 -7.11 -3.21
N ASN A 53 19.12 -7.38 -4.47
CA ASN A 53 19.93 -6.47 -5.27
C ASN A 53 19.16 -5.21 -5.71
N ASP A 54 17.83 -5.26 -5.73
CA ASP A 54 16.96 -4.13 -6.09
C ASP A 54 16.55 -3.29 -4.88
N ALA A 55 16.86 -3.75 -3.66
CA ALA A 55 16.55 -3.06 -2.42
C ALA A 55 17.58 -1.95 -2.11
N PRO A 56 17.18 -0.90 -1.35
CA PRO A 56 18.13 0.11 -0.87
C PRO A 56 19.23 -0.51 -0.02
N ASP A 57 20.48 -0.07 -0.18
CA ASP A 57 21.68 -0.64 0.46
C ASP A 57 21.51 -0.91 1.96
N GLN A 58 20.92 0.05 2.69
CA GLN A 58 20.69 -0.06 4.14
C GLN A 58 19.75 -1.21 4.54
N LEU A 59 18.92 -1.72 3.62
CA LEU A 59 17.95 -2.79 3.85
C LEU A 59 18.39 -4.13 3.28
N GLN A 60 19.43 -4.17 2.43
CA GLN A 60 19.80 -5.40 1.70
C GLN A 60 20.18 -6.54 2.65
N LEU A 61 20.98 -6.25 3.69
CA LEU A 61 21.41 -7.27 4.65
C LEU A 61 20.22 -7.82 5.46
N GLU A 62 19.37 -6.95 5.99
CA GLU A 62 18.17 -7.37 6.73
C GLU A 62 17.19 -8.13 5.82
N LEU A 63 17.10 -7.77 4.54
CA LEU A 63 16.23 -8.45 3.58
C LEU A 63 16.73 -9.86 3.25
N ILE A 64 18.04 -10.03 3.08
CA ILE A 64 18.68 -11.34 2.89
C ILE A 64 18.42 -12.20 4.13
N GLU A 65 18.67 -11.68 5.32
CA GLU A 65 18.41 -12.39 6.58
C GLU A 65 16.93 -12.78 6.70
N LEU A 66 16.03 -11.85 6.36
CA LEU A 66 14.60 -12.10 6.36
C LEU A 66 14.22 -13.23 5.40
N HIS A 67 14.81 -13.28 4.20
CA HIS A 67 14.54 -14.33 3.19
C HIS A 67 15.00 -15.71 3.63
N CYS A 68 16.08 -15.79 4.41
CA CYS A 68 16.63 -17.02 4.97
C CYS A 68 15.77 -17.61 6.11
N ASP A 69 14.88 -16.82 6.71
CA ASP A 69 14.05 -17.22 7.83
C ASP A 69 12.67 -17.72 7.35
N SER A 70 12.53 -19.05 7.27
CA SER A 70 11.30 -19.71 6.81
C SER A 70 10.12 -19.50 7.78
N GLU A 71 10.40 -19.31 9.07
CA GLU A 71 9.38 -19.04 10.08
C GLU A 71 8.81 -17.62 9.90
N LEU A 72 9.68 -16.63 9.67
CA LEU A 72 9.26 -15.27 9.33
C LEU A 72 8.44 -15.22 8.04
N ARG A 73 8.81 -16.00 7.02
CA ARG A 73 8.02 -16.13 5.79
C ARG A 73 6.62 -16.67 6.05
N SER A 74 6.50 -17.72 6.85
CA SER A 74 5.21 -18.30 7.25
C SER A 74 4.38 -17.28 8.04
N ARG A 75 4.98 -16.61 9.02
CA ARG A 75 4.31 -15.56 9.81
C ARG A 75 3.81 -14.41 8.95
N HIS A 76 4.56 -13.97 7.95
CA HIS A 76 4.12 -12.91 7.03
C HIS A 76 2.86 -13.30 6.25
N GLN A 77 2.70 -14.58 5.89
CA GLN A 77 1.51 -15.06 5.19
C GLN A 77 0.28 -15.19 6.10
N GLN A 78 0.49 -15.41 7.39
CA GLN A 78 -0.58 -15.64 8.37
C GLN A 78 -1.02 -14.35 9.09
N LEU A 79 -0.12 -13.37 9.24
CA LEU A 79 -0.36 -12.16 10.02
C LEU A 79 -0.66 -10.96 9.12
N SER A 80 -1.40 -9.99 9.67
CA SER A 80 -1.44 -8.66 9.06
C SER A 80 -0.05 -8.01 9.10
N LEU A 81 0.24 -7.11 8.14
CA LEU A 81 1.52 -6.40 8.07
C LEU A 81 1.88 -5.73 9.40
N VAL A 82 0.91 -5.09 10.06
CA VAL A 82 1.10 -4.46 11.38
C VAL A 82 1.58 -5.46 12.43
N ASN A 83 0.97 -6.65 12.49
CA ASN A 83 1.31 -7.66 13.47
C ASN A 83 2.65 -8.32 13.15
N PHE A 84 2.92 -8.58 11.87
CA PHE A 84 4.19 -9.11 11.40
C PHE A 84 5.37 -8.20 11.79
N TYR A 85 5.34 -6.93 11.38
CA TYR A 85 6.43 -5.98 11.66
C TYR A 85 6.60 -5.66 13.16
N ARG A 86 5.54 -5.83 13.97
CA ARG A 86 5.64 -5.69 15.43
C ARG A 86 6.49 -6.78 16.07
N GLN A 87 6.43 -7.99 15.53
CA GLN A 87 7.09 -9.20 16.06
C GLN A 87 8.53 -9.39 15.57
N LEU A 88 8.98 -8.65 14.55
CA LEU A 88 10.38 -8.69 14.13
C LEU A 88 11.31 -8.34 15.30
N ASP A 89 12.45 -8.99 15.41
CA ASP A 89 13.43 -8.64 16.44
C ASP A 89 13.93 -7.19 16.25
N LYS A 90 14.11 -6.46 17.37
CA LYS A 90 14.48 -5.03 17.32
C LYS A 90 15.93 -4.81 16.86
N SER A 91 16.82 -5.73 17.18
CA SER A 91 18.25 -5.62 16.90
C SER A 91 18.61 -6.18 15.53
N ARG A 92 17.91 -7.23 15.07
CA ARG A 92 18.14 -7.88 13.78
C ARG A 92 17.48 -7.17 12.60
N PHE A 93 16.33 -6.52 12.83
CA PHE A 93 15.52 -5.93 11.76
C PHE A 93 15.18 -4.46 12.04
N GLN A 94 16.18 -3.68 12.47
CA GLN A 94 15.98 -2.29 12.87
C GLN A 94 15.50 -1.43 11.69
N GLU A 95 16.09 -1.60 10.52
CA GLU A 95 15.80 -0.82 9.32
C GLU A 95 14.41 -1.17 8.77
N PHE A 96 14.06 -2.47 8.69
CA PHE A 96 12.72 -2.91 8.30
C PHE A 96 11.64 -2.42 9.26
N ARG A 97 11.90 -2.43 10.56
CA ARG A 97 10.97 -1.89 11.55
C ARG A 97 10.80 -0.38 11.41
N THR A 98 11.86 0.35 11.04
CA THR A 98 11.82 1.80 10.79
C THR A 98 11.01 2.11 9.53
N LEU A 99 11.26 1.38 8.44
CA LEU A 99 10.47 1.44 7.21
C LEU A 99 8.99 1.16 7.47
N ALA A 100 8.69 0.11 8.22
CA ALA A 100 7.32 -0.26 8.57
C ALA A 100 6.61 0.84 9.36
N LYS A 101 7.28 1.45 10.35
CA LYS A 101 6.71 2.59 11.09
C LYS A 101 6.41 3.76 10.17
N LYS A 102 7.37 4.15 9.31
CA LYS A 102 7.21 5.24 8.34
C LYS A 102 5.96 5.02 7.49
N LEU A 103 5.84 3.83 6.87
CA LEU A 103 4.73 3.53 5.96
C LEU A 103 3.41 3.36 6.68
N LEU A 104 3.37 2.72 7.86
CA LEU A 104 2.14 2.60 8.65
C LEU A 104 1.62 3.96 9.12
N SER A 105 2.51 4.91 9.44
CA SER A 105 2.14 6.28 9.81
C SER A 105 1.55 7.08 8.65
N LEU A 106 1.97 6.83 7.40
CA LEU A 106 1.40 7.50 6.22
C LEU A 106 -0.10 7.22 6.09
N PHE A 107 -0.52 5.98 6.35
CA PHE A 107 -1.92 5.58 6.25
C PHE A 107 -2.74 5.81 7.53
N GLY A 108 -2.09 6.04 8.68
CA GLY A 108 -2.77 6.29 9.94
C GLY A 108 -3.26 7.74 10.12
N SER A 109 -2.60 8.70 9.47
CA SER A 109 -2.85 10.14 9.66
C SER A 109 -4.18 10.63 9.06
N THR A 110 -4.73 9.94 8.06
CA THR A 110 -6.02 10.28 7.44
C THR A 110 -7.21 9.93 8.32
N TYR A 111 -7.16 8.81 9.05
CA TYR A 111 -8.26 8.36 9.91
C TYR A 111 -8.43 9.24 11.16
N LEU A 112 -7.35 9.82 11.66
CA LEU A 112 -7.39 10.61 12.89
C LEU A 112 -8.11 11.96 12.72
N CYS A 113 -8.06 12.55 11.53
CA CYS A 113 -8.77 13.81 11.23
C CYS A 113 -10.29 13.63 11.09
N GLU A 114 -10.76 12.43 10.76
CA GLU A 114 -12.19 12.18 10.51
C GLU A 114 -12.94 11.72 11.77
N LYS A 115 -12.22 11.25 12.79
CA LYS A 115 -12.80 10.80 14.07
C LYS A 115 -13.10 11.92 15.08
N THR A 116 -12.72 13.16 14.78
CA THR A 116 -12.94 14.32 15.65
C THR A 116 -13.96 15.32 15.10
N LYS A 117 -14.75 14.93 14.08
CA LYS A 117 -15.98 15.62 13.69
C LYS A 117 -17.19 14.84 14.18
#